data_AF-A0A6F8YER1-F1
#
_entry.id   AF-A0A6F8YER1-F1
#
_cell.length_a   1.000
_cell.length_b   1.000
_cell.length_c   1.000
_cell.angle_alpha   90.00
_cell.angle_beta   90.00
_cell.angle_gamma   90.00
#
_symmetry.space_group_name_H-M   'P 1'
#
loop_
_entity.id
_entity.type
_entity.pdbx_description
1 polymer ?
#
loop_
_entity_poly.entity_id
_entity_poly.type
_entity_poly.pdbx_seq_one_letter_code
_entity_poly.pdbx_strand_id
1 'polypeptide(L)'
;MGKRPGKPKVGELADMTIRPPEPEPYELPPPDECEEIEGWVGLSDEDELRTRFMLWQDRYMVDFAIMQLARASGRWIQVARIDTCHRHVHRHQLSRDSPEDEHGTVYPLEAIPADGGWEVVDRWYDESLTLMQNEWQTYLGRWNGDRP
;
A
#
# COMPACT_ATOMS: atom_id res chain seq x y z
N MET A 1 -45.03 -26.69 57.98
CA MET A 1 -43.69 -26.54 57.38
C MET A 1 -43.85 -26.30 55.88
N GLY A 2 -43.96 -25.04 55.44
CA GLY A 2 -44.13 -24.69 54.03
C GLY A 2 -42.79 -24.38 53.37
N LYS A 3 -42.44 -25.07 52.28
CA LYS A 3 -41.27 -24.77 51.45
C LYS A 3 -41.60 -23.57 50.56
N ARG A 4 -40.75 -22.53 50.59
CA ARG A 4 -40.84 -21.36 49.69
C ARG A 4 -40.24 -21.72 48.32
N PRO A 5 -40.83 -21.30 47.19
CA PRO A 5 -40.22 -21.48 45.88
C PRO A 5 -39.09 -20.46 45.66
N GLY A 6 -37.97 -20.92 45.11
CA GLY A 6 -36.82 -20.09 44.76
C GLY A 6 -37.14 -19.18 43.58
N LYS A 7 -36.76 -17.89 43.70
CA LYS A 7 -36.84 -16.92 42.60
C LYS A 7 -35.94 -17.37 41.43
N PRO A 8 -36.38 -17.21 40.17
CA PRO A 8 -35.51 -17.42 39.02
C PRO A 8 -34.45 -16.31 38.95
N LYS A 9 -33.20 -16.70 38.64
CA LYS A 9 -32.11 -15.76 38.39
C LYS A 9 -32.38 -15.04 37.07
N VAL A 10 -32.56 -13.73 37.16
CA VAL A 10 -32.46 -12.82 36.01
C VAL A 10 -30.98 -12.65 35.69
N GLY A 11 -30.60 -12.88 34.45
CA GLY A 11 -29.29 -12.49 33.94
C GLY A 11 -28.55 -13.61 33.24
N GLU A 12 -28.84 -13.78 31.96
CA GLU A 12 -27.84 -14.02 30.91
C GLU A 12 -28.57 -13.83 29.58
N LEU A 13 -28.70 -12.57 29.17
CA LEU A 13 -28.98 -12.26 27.77
C LEU A 13 -27.72 -12.67 27.02
N ALA A 14 -27.81 -13.76 26.25
CA ALA A 14 -26.76 -14.12 25.31
C ALA A 14 -26.50 -12.92 24.39
N ASP A 15 -25.25 -12.49 24.31
CA ASP A 15 -24.78 -11.52 23.34
C ASP A 15 -25.00 -12.12 21.95
N MET A 16 -26.16 -11.79 21.36
CA MET A 16 -26.58 -12.21 20.02
C MET A 16 -26.01 -11.29 18.93
N THR A 17 -24.95 -10.55 19.22
CA THR A 17 -24.24 -9.80 18.19
C THR A 17 -23.51 -10.80 17.31
N ILE A 18 -24.23 -11.37 16.33
CA ILE A 18 -23.67 -12.06 15.18
C ILE A 18 -22.77 -11.02 14.51
N ARG A 19 -21.49 -11.05 14.84
CA ARG A 19 -20.49 -10.30 14.09
C ARG A 19 -20.48 -10.93 12.71
N PRO A 20 -20.70 -10.16 11.63
CA PRO A 20 -20.42 -10.66 10.30
C PRO A 20 -19.00 -11.23 10.31
N PRO A 21 -18.75 -12.36 9.60
CA PRO A 21 -17.38 -12.81 9.42
C PRO A 21 -16.57 -11.64 8.87
N GLU A 22 -15.40 -11.40 9.45
CA GLU A 22 -14.48 -10.44 8.87
C GLU A 22 -14.19 -10.89 7.43
N PRO A 23 -14.22 -9.96 6.45
CA PRO A 23 -13.92 -10.34 5.07
C PRO A 23 -12.57 -11.03 5.03
N GLU A 24 -12.45 -12.06 4.20
CA GLU A 24 -11.19 -12.75 4.02
C GLU A 24 -10.10 -11.75 3.59
N PRO A 25 -8.83 -12.01 3.92
CA PRO A 25 -7.76 -11.14 3.51
C PRO A 25 -7.47 -11.25 2.02
N TYR A 26 -7.06 -10.15 1.39
CA TYR A 26 -6.42 -10.23 0.08
C TYR A 26 -5.15 -11.07 0.15
N GLU A 27 -5.05 -12.05 -0.73
CA GLU A 27 -3.90 -12.94 -0.88
C GLU A 27 -3.34 -12.82 -2.29
N LEU A 28 -2.02 -12.70 -2.38
CA LEU A 28 -1.34 -12.67 -3.67
C LEU A 28 -1.35 -14.08 -4.28
N PRO A 29 -1.46 -14.20 -5.61
CA PRO A 29 -1.23 -15.46 -6.29
C PRO A 29 0.19 -15.99 -6.05
N PRO A 30 0.44 -17.29 -6.29
CA PRO A 30 1.78 -17.86 -6.23
C PRO A 30 2.75 -17.08 -7.14
N PRO A 31 3.96 -16.70 -6.65
CA PRO A 31 4.89 -15.90 -7.44
C PRO A 31 5.31 -16.54 -8.78
N ASP A 32 5.31 -17.87 -8.87
CA ASP A 32 5.62 -18.63 -10.09
C ASP A 32 4.48 -18.63 -11.12
N GLU A 33 3.29 -18.14 -10.76
CA GLU A 33 2.17 -17.88 -11.66
C GLU A 33 2.10 -16.42 -12.13
N CYS A 34 3.04 -15.57 -11.69
CA CYS A 34 3.07 -14.15 -12.00
C CYS A 34 4.22 -13.80 -12.95
N GLU A 35 3.99 -12.86 -13.85
CA GLU A 35 5.02 -12.20 -14.65
C GLU A 35 5.33 -10.82 -14.05
N GLU A 36 6.61 -10.55 -13.79
CA GLU A 36 7.06 -9.22 -13.36
C GLU A 36 7.45 -8.37 -14.57
N ILE A 37 6.87 -7.17 -14.64
CA ILE A 37 7.13 -6.19 -15.69
C ILE A 37 7.74 -4.95 -15.07
N GLU A 38 8.88 -4.52 -15.62
CA GLU A 38 9.59 -3.31 -15.20
C GLU A 38 9.53 -2.23 -16.27
N GLY A 39 9.51 -0.97 -15.83
CA GLY A 39 9.51 0.20 -16.70
C GLY A 39 10.15 1.42 -16.05
N TRP A 40 10.32 2.48 -16.84
CA TRP A 40 10.77 3.77 -16.33
C TRP A 40 10.17 4.94 -17.10
N VAL A 41 10.07 6.09 -16.42
CA VAL A 41 9.63 7.37 -16.98
C VAL A 41 10.64 8.43 -16.58
N GLY A 42 11.27 9.09 -17.55
CA GLY A 42 12.14 10.23 -17.28
C GLY A 42 11.34 11.46 -16.86
N LEU A 43 11.71 12.09 -15.74
CA LEU A 43 11.09 13.32 -15.24
C LEU A 43 11.97 14.55 -15.54
N SER A 44 13.28 14.38 -15.43
CA SER A 44 14.32 15.36 -15.75
C SER A 44 15.61 14.64 -16.18
N ASP A 45 16.71 15.38 -16.41
CA ASP A 45 18.04 14.77 -16.65
C ASP A 45 18.59 14.04 -15.39
N GLU A 46 18.07 14.39 -14.21
CA GLU A 46 18.54 13.89 -12.91
C GLU A 46 17.44 13.17 -12.12
N ASP A 47 16.23 13.03 -12.67
CA ASP A 47 15.08 12.44 -11.98
C ASP A 47 14.33 11.46 -12.88
N GLU A 48 13.97 10.31 -12.33
CA GLU A 48 13.18 9.29 -13.02
C GLU A 48 12.20 8.60 -12.07
N LEU A 49 11.12 8.07 -12.64
CA LEU A 49 10.31 7.05 -12.00
C LEU A 49 10.73 5.67 -12.52
N ARG A 50 10.89 4.71 -11.63
CA ARG A 50 10.96 3.28 -11.98
C ARG A 50 9.68 2.61 -11.53
N THR A 51 9.11 1.79 -12.40
CA THR A 51 7.91 1.02 -12.12
C THR A 51 8.25 -0.46 -12.14
N ARG A 52 7.66 -1.21 -11.22
CA ARG A 52 7.50 -2.66 -11.33
C ARG A 52 6.03 -2.99 -11.10
N PHE A 53 5.51 -4.00 -11.77
CA PHE A 53 4.22 -4.59 -11.44
C PHE A 53 4.20 -6.08 -11.78
N MET A 54 3.34 -6.83 -11.11
CA MET A 54 3.15 -8.26 -11.34
C MET A 54 1.80 -8.50 -11.99
N LEU A 55 1.80 -9.25 -13.10
CA LEU A 55 0.60 -9.73 -13.77
C LEU A 55 0.37 -11.21 -13.45
N TRP A 56 -0.84 -11.53 -13.01
CA TRP A 56 -1.34 -12.90 -12.89
C TRP A 56 -2.27 -13.23 -14.06
N GLN A 57 -2.09 -14.40 -14.66
CA GLN A 57 -2.83 -14.87 -15.85
C GLN A 57 -2.82 -13.86 -17.01
N ASP A 58 -1.69 -13.17 -17.23
CA ASP A 58 -1.48 -12.18 -18.29
C ASP A 58 -2.50 -11.03 -18.30
N ARG A 59 -3.22 -10.81 -17.18
CA ARG A 59 -4.39 -9.92 -17.15
C ARG A 59 -4.53 -9.11 -15.88
N TYR A 60 -4.34 -9.72 -14.72
CA TYR A 60 -4.66 -9.07 -13.45
C TYR A 60 -3.39 -8.54 -12.82
N MET A 61 -3.32 -7.22 -12.64
CA MET A 61 -2.26 -6.62 -11.83
C MET A 61 -2.54 -6.93 -10.36
N VAL A 62 -1.58 -7.58 -9.71
CA VAL A 62 -1.75 -8.07 -8.33
C VAL A 62 -0.80 -7.42 -7.34
N ASP A 63 0.29 -6.83 -7.83
CA ASP A 63 1.28 -6.07 -7.06
C ASP A 63 1.90 -4.98 -7.94
N PHE A 64 2.26 -3.83 -7.36
CA PHE A 64 3.09 -2.83 -8.01
C PHE A 64 3.99 -2.08 -7.04
N ALA A 65 5.06 -1.48 -7.56
CA ALA A 65 5.79 -0.41 -6.90
C ALA A 65 6.25 0.63 -7.92
N ILE A 66 6.08 1.91 -7.57
CA ILE A 66 6.56 3.06 -8.33
C ILE A 66 7.52 3.82 -7.42
N MET A 67 8.76 3.93 -7.86
CA MET A 67 9.85 4.55 -7.11
C MET A 67 10.29 5.82 -7.83
N GLN A 68 10.31 6.96 -7.14
CA GLN A 68 11.01 8.14 -7.64
C GLN A 68 12.47 8.05 -7.25
N LEU A 69 13.36 8.17 -8.23
CA LEU A 69 14.79 8.26 -8.03
C LEU A 69 15.29 9.63 -8.48
N ALA A 70 16.19 10.19 -7.67
CA ALA A 70 16.93 11.40 -8.01
C ALA A 70 18.43 11.08 -8.03
N ARG A 71 19.17 11.77 -8.89
CA ARG A 71 20.61 11.64 -9.00
C ARG A 71 21.30 12.57 -8.01
N ALA A 72 21.93 12.00 -7.00
CA ALA A 72 22.69 12.74 -5.99
C ALA A 72 24.08 12.14 -5.82
N SER A 73 25.12 12.99 -5.84
CA SER A 73 26.52 12.57 -5.72
C SER A 73 26.91 11.45 -6.71
N GLY A 74 26.36 11.51 -7.92
CA GLY A 74 26.63 10.54 -9.00
C GLY A 74 25.90 9.20 -8.87
N ARG A 75 25.01 9.04 -7.88
CA ARG A 75 24.23 7.81 -7.64
C ARG A 75 22.73 8.10 -7.72
N TRP A 76 21.96 7.10 -8.12
CA TRP A 76 20.51 7.12 -7.99
C TRP A 76 20.12 6.84 -6.55
N ILE A 77 19.29 7.71 -5.97
CA ILE A 77 18.77 7.58 -4.62
C ILE A 77 17.26 7.65 -4.70
N GLN A 78 16.58 6.76 -3.97
CA GLN A 78 15.13 6.78 -3.89
C GLN A 78 14.67 7.95 -3.01
N VAL A 79 13.67 8.68 -3.50
CA VAL A 79 13.11 9.90 -2.87
C VAL A 79 11.73 9.62 -2.30
N ALA A 80 10.91 8.87 -3.04
CA ALA A 80 9.56 8.48 -2.67
C ALA A 80 9.23 7.14 -3.31
N ARG A 81 8.26 6.42 -2.73
CA ARG A 81 7.71 5.20 -3.32
C ARG A 81 6.21 5.12 -3.06
N ILE A 82 5.44 4.64 -4.03
CA ILE A 82 4.09 4.12 -3.79
C ILE A 82 4.07 2.65 -4.20
N ASP A 83 3.64 1.77 -3.31
CA ASP A 83 3.63 0.33 -3.54
C ASP A 83 2.40 -0.35 -2.94
N THR A 84 2.18 -1.60 -3.34
CA THR A 84 1.24 -2.49 -2.66
C THR A 84 2.01 -3.42 -1.74
N CYS A 85 1.70 -3.37 -0.45
CA CYS A 85 2.29 -4.26 0.54
C CYS A 85 1.30 -4.48 1.68
N HIS A 86 1.38 -5.62 2.38
CA HIS A 86 0.52 -5.90 3.54
C HIS A 86 -0.98 -5.62 3.32
N ARG A 87 -1.48 -5.92 2.11
CA ARG A 87 -2.90 -5.73 1.73
C ARG A 87 -3.34 -4.26 1.70
N HIS A 88 -2.40 -3.35 1.50
CA HIS A 88 -2.64 -1.93 1.40
C HIS A 88 -1.80 -1.32 0.28
N VAL A 89 -2.29 -0.22 -0.27
CA VAL A 89 -1.47 0.72 -1.02
C VAL A 89 -0.80 1.65 -0.01
N HIS A 90 0.51 1.78 -0.08
CA HIS A 90 1.29 2.64 0.80
C HIS A 90 2.02 3.72 0.03
N ARG A 91 2.10 4.91 0.62
CA ARG A 91 3.04 5.94 0.20
C ARG A 91 4.18 6.03 1.20
N HIS A 92 5.39 5.85 0.70
CA HIS A 92 6.65 6.03 1.42
C HIS A 92 7.24 7.40 1.09
N GLN A 93 7.53 8.17 2.14
CA GLN A 93 8.30 9.41 2.05
C GLN A 93 9.66 9.20 2.69
N LEU A 94 10.71 9.22 1.87
CA LEU A 94 12.08 9.01 2.33
C LEU A 94 12.72 10.34 2.72
N SER A 95 13.71 10.27 3.61
CA SER A 95 14.46 11.43 4.06
C SER A 95 15.90 11.36 3.61
N ARG A 96 16.47 12.50 3.19
CA ARG A 96 17.89 12.61 2.90
C ARG A 96 18.77 12.44 4.13
N ASP A 97 18.24 12.74 5.32
CA ASP A 97 18.96 12.65 6.59
C ASP A 97 19.06 11.20 7.10
N SER A 98 18.30 10.28 6.52
CA SER A 98 18.29 8.85 6.88
C SER A 98 18.27 7.99 5.60
N PRO A 99 19.32 8.06 4.77
CA PRO A 99 19.37 7.38 3.48
C PRO A 99 19.34 5.84 3.58
N GLU A 100 19.64 5.28 4.75
CA GLU A 100 19.53 3.85 5.06
C GLU A 100 18.12 3.40 5.44
N ASP A 101 17.20 4.34 5.71
CA ASP A 101 15.81 4.03 5.99
C ASP A 101 15.04 3.83 4.68
N GLU A 102 15.02 2.59 4.20
CA GLU A 102 14.34 2.19 2.96
C GLU A 102 12.81 2.30 3.02
N HIS A 103 12.25 2.43 4.23
CA HIS A 103 10.81 2.57 4.43
C HIS A 103 10.40 4.03 4.59
N GLY A 104 11.20 4.84 5.27
CA GLY A 104 10.88 6.21 5.61
C GLY A 104 9.55 6.32 6.36
N THR A 105 8.84 7.43 6.13
CA THR A 105 7.50 7.60 6.68
C THR A 105 6.45 6.96 5.77
N VAL A 106 5.73 5.98 6.31
CA VAL A 106 4.72 5.20 5.58
C VAL A 106 3.32 5.72 5.86
N TYR A 107 2.55 5.97 4.79
CA TYR A 107 1.16 6.38 4.84
C TYR A 107 0.29 5.33 4.13
N PRO A 108 -0.60 4.61 4.82
CA PRO A 108 -1.58 3.78 4.14
C PRO A 108 -2.55 4.69 3.37
N LEU A 109 -2.75 4.39 2.10
CA LEU A 109 -3.64 5.13 1.21
C LEU A 109 -4.99 4.42 1.09
N GLU A 110 -4.97 3.12 0.82
CA GLU A 110 -6.19 2.32 0.68
C GLU A 110 -5.93 0.87 1.05
N ALA A 111 -6.92 0.22 1.69
CA ALA A 111 -6.89 -1.21 1.95
C ALA A 111 -7.33 -1.98 0.69
N ILE A 112 -6.65 -3.08 0.39
CA ILE A 112 -6.97 -3.95 -0.74
C ILE A 112 -7.96 -5.01 -0.24
N PRO A 113 -9.20 -5.03 -0.75
CA PRO A 113 -10.19 -6.03 -0.36
C PRO A 113 -9.83 -7.42 -0.91
N ALA A 114 -10.28 -8.50 -0.26
CA ALA A 114 -10.12 -9.85 -0.82
C ALA A 114 -10.83 -10.02 -2.16
N ASP A 115 -12.09 -9.60 -2.21
CA ASP A 115 -12.89 -9.68 -3.42
C ASP A 115 -12.64 -8.42 -4.27
N GLY A 116 -12.30 -8.63 -5.55
CA GLY A 116 -11.97 -7.53 -6.47
C GLY A 116 -10.68 -6.77 -6.15
N GLY A 117 -9.78 -7.33 -5.32
CA GLY A 117 -8.55 -6.64 -4.90
C GLY A 117 -7.67 -6.16 -6.06
N TRP A 118 -7.57 -6.93 -7.14
CA TRP A 118 -6.82 -6.55 -8.34
C TRP A 118 -7.36 -5.27 -9.01
N GLU A 119 -8.65 -4.96 -8.88
CA GLU A 119 -9.22 -3.72 -9.43
C GLU A 119 -8.73 -2.49 -8.65
N VAL A 120 -8.54 -2.65 -7.34
CA VAL A 120 -7.92 -1.62 -6.50
C VAL A 120 -6.45 -1.45 -6.86
N VAL A 121 -5.71 -2.55 -7.03
CA VAL A 121 -4.29 -2.53 -7.42
C VAL A 121 -4.10 -1.84 -8.77
N ASP A 122 -4.85 -2.26 -9.80
CA ASP A 122 -4.79 -1.74 -11.17
C ASP A 122 -5.10 -0.23 -11.21
N ARG A 123 -6.22 0.17 -10.59
CA ARG A 123 -6.59 1.59 -10.48
C ARG A 123 -5.51 2.41 -9.77
N TRP A 124 -4.98 1.90 -8.65
CA TRP A 124 -3.97 2.63 -7.90
C TRP A 124 -2.64 2.71 -8.61
N TYR A 125 -2.28 1.76 -9.47
CA TYR A 125 -1.09 1.88 -10.30
C TYR A 125 -1.18 3.14 -11.19
N ASP A 126 -2.28 3.30 -11.92
CA ASP A 126 -2.50 4.45 -12.81
C ASP A 126 -2.59 5.77 -12.05
N GLU A 127 -3.34 5.79 -10.94
CA GLU A 127 -3.47 6.96 -10.07
C GLU A 127 -2.11 7.35 -9.47
N SER A 128 -1.33 6.36 -9.00
CA SER A 128 -0.02 6.60 -8.37
C SER A 128 1.01 7.04 -9.39
N LEU A 129 1.01 6.45 -10.59
CA LEU A 129 1.92 6.86 -11.66
C LEU A 129 1.64 8.30 -12.10
N THR A 130 0.35 8.67 -12.22
CA THR A 130 -0.06 10.03 -12.53
C THR A 130 0.30 10.99 -11.39
N LEU A 131 0.02 10.62 -10.14
CA LEU A 131 0.34 11.42 -8.96
C LEU A 131 1.85 11.66 -8.86
N MET A 132 2.66 10.62 -8.99
CA MET A 132 4.12 10.73 -8.89
C MET A 132 4.72 11.53 -10.03
N GLN A 133 4.19 11.44 -11.25
CA GLN A 133 4.60 12.30 -12.36
C GLN A 133 4.19 13.77 -12.17
N ASN A 134 3.07 14.05 -11.51
CA ASN A 134 2.63 15.43 -11.31
C ASN A 134 3.29 16.09 -10.09
N GLU A 135 3.59 15.30 -9.05
CA GLU A 135 4.09 15.80 -7.76
C GLU A 135 5.58 15.53 -7.51
N TRP A 136 6.34 15.02 -8.49
CA TRP A 136 7.75 14.65 -8.28
C TRP A 136 8.61 15.78 -7.70
N GLN A 137 8.38 17.02 -8.11
CA GLN A 137 9.10 18.19 -7.58
C GLN A 137 8.78 18.45 -6.12
N THR A 138 7.53 18.22 -5.70
CA THR A 138 7.11 18.32 -4.30
C THR A 138 7.79 17.25 -3.46
N TYR A 139 7.88 16.01 -3.95
CA TYR A 139 8.59 14.93 -3.25
C TYR A 139 10.10 15.22 -3.15
N LEU A 140 10.71 15.72 -4.23
CA LEU A 140 12.12 16.11 -4.24
C LEU A 140 12.41 17.28 -3.28
N GLY A 141 11.56 18.31 -3.27
CA GLY A 141 11.69 19.44 -2.34
C GLY A 141 11.63 18.98 -0.89
N ARG A 142 10.63 18.16 -0.54
CA ARG A 142 10.52 17.57 0.81
C ARG A 142 11.75 16.77 1.20
N TRP A 143 12.26 15.93 0.29
CA TRP A 143 13.47 15.14 0.52
C TRP A 143 14.71 16.03 0.74
N ASN A 144 14.79 17.17 0.07
CA ASN A 144 15.83 18.19 0.29
C ASN A 144 15.63 19.02 1.58
N GLY A 145 14.55 18.79 2.34
CA GLY A 145 14.25 19.52 3.55
C GLY A 145 13.48 20.83 3.33
N ASP A 146 12.97 21.06 2.12
CA ASP A 146 12.09 22.21 1.86
C ASP A 146 10.80 22.02 2.66
N ARG A 147 10.45 23.02 3.47
CA ARG A 147 9.12 23.04 4.10
C ARG A 147 8.08 23.28 3.01
N PRO A 148 6.96 22.52 3.01
CA PRO A 148 5.85 22.79 2.11
C PRO A 148 5.22 24.17 2.35
#